data_AF-A0A955M9X0-F1
#
_entry.id   AF-A0A955M9X0-F1
#
_cell.length_a   1.000
_cell.length_b   1.000
_cell.length_c   1.000
_cell.angle_alpha   90.00
_cell.angle_beta   90.00
_cell.angle_gamma   90.00
#
_symmetry.space_group_name_H-M   'P 1'
#
loop_
_entity.id
_entity.type
_entity.pdbx_description
1 polymer ?
#
loop_
_entity_poly.entity_id
_entity_poly.type
_entity_poly.pdbx_seq_one_letter_code
_entity_poly.pdbx_strand_id
1 'polypeptide(L)'
;MKSLLVNYKTESFYDEMLTPDGDVRPSYKLLLNKLEKLGIEDLKAKQHTAEKAYVSMGITFNVYHEGQGIERTLPFDLLPRIIPYEEWDIINRGLLQRVFAINAFLDDVYNKKLVLKDKVVPKEIVESSPGYLRA
;
A
#
# COMPACT_ATOMS: atom_id res chain seq x y z
N MET A 1 -8.56 15.38 28.90
CA MET A 1 -8.53 15.14 27.44
C MET A 1 -9.02 13.72 27.21
N LYS A 2 -10.10 13.49 26.44
CA LYS A 2 -10.52 12.12 26.11
C LYS A 2 -9.50 11.55 25.13
N SER A 3 -8.95 10.35 25.40
CA SER A 3 -8.04 9.70 24.45
C SER A 3 -8.75 9.48 23.11
N LEU A 4 -8.01 9.64 22.01
CA LEU A 4 -8.55 9.48 20.65
C LEU A 4 -9.05 8.05 20.37
N LEU A 5 -8.62 7.07 21.18
CA LEU A 5 -8.87 5.65 20.96
C LEU A 5 -10.04 5.08 21.76
N VAL A 6 -10.76 5.89 22.55
CA VAL A 6 -11.78 5.41 23.51
C VAL A 6 -12.86 4.52 22.89
N ASN A 7 -13.18 4.72 21.60
CA ASN A 7 -14.19 3.93 20.89
C ASN A 7 -13.60 3.11 19.73
N TYR A 8 -12.27 3.02 19.63
CA TYR A 8 -11.62 2.27 18.57
C TYR A 8 -11.57 0.79 18.94
N LYS A 9 -12.17 -0.06 18.10
CA LYS A 9 -12.21 -1.51 18.29
C LYS A 9 -11.47 -2.20 17.15
N THR A 10 -10.45 -2.97 17.48
CA THR A 10 -9.79 -3.87 16.55
C THR A 10 -10.66 -5.13 16.44
N GLU A 11 -11.37 -5.31 15.33
CA GLU A 11 -12.33 -6.41 15.12
C GLU A 11 -11.61 -7.75 14.87
N SER A 12 -10.71 -8.14 15.78
CA SER A 12 -9.85 -9.34 15.76
C SER A 12 -8.81 -9.43 14.63
N PHE A 13 -8.65 -8.39 13.82
CA PHE A 13 -7.57 -8.29 12.82
C PHE A 13 -6.27 -7.75 13.42
N TYR A 14 -5.14 -7.99 12.73
CA TYR A 14 -3.87 -7.36 13.09
C TYR A 14 -3.96 -5.86 12.86
N ASP A 15 -3.75 -5.09 13.93
CA ASP A 15 -3.70 -3.63 13.87
C ASP A 15 -2.24 -3.13 13.93
N GLU A 16 -1.92 -2.15 13.09
CA GLU A 16 -0.58 -1.58 12.97
C GLU A 16 -0.19 -0.75 14.20
N MET A 17 -1.17 -0.19 14.89
CA MET A 17 -0.98 0.70 16.02
C MET A 17 -1.18 0.00 17.36
N LEU A 18 -2.13 -0.94 17.43
CA LEU A 18 -2.54 -1.64 18.64
C LEU A 18 -2.10 -3.10 18.64
N THR A 19 -1.73 -3.59 19.82
CA THR A 19 -1.57 -5.02 20.07
C THR A 19 -2.95 -5.68 20.25
N PRO A 20 -3.04 -7.02 20.15
CA PRO A 20 -4.29 -7.73 20.45
C PRO A 20 -4.84 -7.46 21.85
N ASP A 21 -3.96 -7.11 22.81
CA ASP A 21 -4.32 -6.77 24.19
C ASP A 21 -4.82 -5.32 24.34
N GLY A 22 -4.77 -4.52 23.26
CA GLY A 22 -5.20 -3.11 23.23
C GLY A 22 -4.10 -2.11 23.56
N ASP A 23 -2.85 -2.54 23.76
CA ASP A 23 -1.72 -1.64 24.02
C ASP A 23 -1.19 -1.01 22.74
N VAL A 24 -0.65 0.22 22.86
CA VAL A 24 -0.05 0.92 21.71
C VAL A 24 1.35 0.39 21.44
N ARG A 25 1.59 -0.07 20.21
CA ARG A 25 2.89 -0.56 19.74
C ARG A 25 3.97 0.54 19.86
N PRO A 26 5.22 0.19 20.19
CA PRO A 26 6.28 1.18 20.41
C PRO A 26 6.48 2.16 19.26
N SER A 27 6.41 1.69 18.01
CA SER A 27 6.53 2.49 16.79
C SER A 27 5.47 3.60 16.69
N TYR A 28 4.29 3.38 17.25
CA TYR A 28 3.15 4.31 17.18
C TYR A 28 3.02 5.24 18.39
N LYS A 29 3.75 5.01 19.49
CA LYS A 29 3.66 5.85 20.71
C LYS A 29 3.91 7.32 20.44
N LEU A 30 4.95 7.65 19.65
CA LEU A 30 5.26 9.03 19.30
C LEU A 30 4.15 9.67 18.46
N LEU A 31 3.59 8.91 17.50
CA LEU A 31 2.50 9.39 16.67
C LEU A 31 1.26 9.67 17.51
N LEU A 32 0.82 8.72 18.34
CA LEU A 32 -0.33 8.91 19.22
C LEU A 32 -0.17 10.15 20.12
N ASN A 33 0.99 10.29 20.76
CA ASN A 33 1.27 11.45 21.61
C ASN A 33 1.17 12.78 20.84
N LYS A 34 1.57 12.82 19.57
CA LYS A 34 1.40 14.01 18.73
C LYS A 34 -0.05 14.23 18.32
N LEU A 35 -0.77 13.17 17.96
CA LEU A 35 -2.18 13.23 17.61
C LEU A 35 -3.04 13.72 18.79
N GLU A 36 -2.79 13.20 20.00
CA GLU A 36 -3.50 13.60 21.21
C GLU A 36 -3.22 15.07 21.58
N LYS A 37 -1.99 15.55 21.39
CA LYS A 37 -1.65 16.97 21.59
C LYS A 37 -2.29 17.89 20.56
N LEU A 38 -2.43 17.43 19.32
CA LEU A 38 -3.05 18.19 18.24
C LEU A 38 -4.58 18.26 18.41
N GLY A 39 -5.19 17.14 18.80
CA GLY A 39 -6.64 17.05 18.95
C GLY A 39 -7.38 16.87 17.61
N ILE A 40 -8.63 16.43 17.71
CA ILE A 40 -9.41 15.99 16.55
C ILE A 40 -9.80 17.15 15.60
N GLU A 41 -10.03 18.35 16.13
CA GLU A 41 -10.47 19.49 15.32
C GLU A 41 -9.32 20.01 14.43
N ASP A 42 -8.11 20.10 14.97
CA ASP A 42 -6.93 20.46 14.19
C ASP A 42 -6.55 19.38 13.16
N LEU A 43 -6.77 18.10 13.48
CA LEU A 43 -6.61 17.01 12.52
C LEU A 43 -7.56 17.15 11.33
N LYS A 44 -8.85 17.42 11.58
CA LYS A 44 -9.84 17.68 10.52
C LYS A 44 -9.47 18.91 9.69
N ALA A 45 -9.02 19.98 10.34
CA ALA A 45 -8.58 21.19 9.65
C ALA A 45 -7.39 20.88 8.70
N LYS A 46 -6.39 20.14 9.18
CA LYS A 46 -5.26 19.70 8.36
C LYS A 46 -5.69 18.79 7.20
N GLN A 47 -6.65 17.90 7.43
CA GLN A 47 -7.17 16.99 6.40
C GLN A 47 -7.75 17.82 5.26
N HIS A 48 -8.61 18.77 5.60
CA HIS A 48 -9.23 19.66 4.63
C HIS A 48 -8.23 20.54 3.89
N THR A 49 -7.19 21.03 4.57
CA THR A 49 -6.09 21.76 3.93
C THR A 49 -5.31 20.88 2.95
N ALA A 50 -4.99 19.64 3.33
CA ALA A 50 -4.29 18.69 2.47
C ALA A 50 -5.12 18.36 1.21
N GLU A 51 -6.41 18.10 1.37
CA GLU A 51 -7.33 17.84 0.24
C GLU A 51 -7.35 19.02 -0.75
N LYS A 52 -7.48 20.25 -0.25
CA LYS A 52 -7.41 21.46 -1.10
C LYS A 52 -6.07 21.59 -1.83
N ALA A 53 -4.97 21.29 -1.14
CA ALA A 53 -3.64 21.30 -1.75
C ALA A 53 -3.56 20.29 -2.90
N TYR A 54 -4.08 19.08 -2.72
CA TYR A 54 -4.08 18.03 -3.75
C TYR A 54 -4.88 18.44 -4.99
N VAL A 55 -6.05 19.06 -4.81
CA VAL A 55 -6.82 19.65 -5.93
C VAL A 55 -5.96 20.69 -6.65
N SER A 56 -5.34 21.62 -5.91
CA SER A 56 -4.56 22.71 -6.50
C SER A 56 -3.30 22.24 -7.24
N MET A 57 -2.74 21.10 -6.85
CA MET A 57 -1.59 20.46 -7.51
C MET A 57 -2.00 19.59 -8.71
N GLY A 58 -3.29 19.45 -9.00
CA GLY A 58 -3.78 18.56 -10.06
C GLY A 58 -3.53 17.08 -9.75
N ILE A 59 -3.45 16.69 -8.47
CA ILE A 59 -3.36 15.28 -8.06
C ILE A 59 -4.77 14.69 -8.10
N THR A 60 -5.26 14.52 -9.32
CA THR A 60 -6.57 14.00 -9.63
C THR A 60 -6.44 12.74 -10.48
N PHE A 61 -7.44 11.85 -10.37
CA PHE A 61 -7.55 10.69 -11.23
C PHE A 61 -8.92 10.66 -11.88
N ASN A 62 -8.95 10.22 -13.14
CA ASN A 62 -10.19 10.04 -13.87
C ASN A 62 -10.84 8.73 -13.42
N VAL A 63 -12.00 8.84 -12.79
CA VAL A 63 -12.85 7.67 -12.58
C VAL A 63 -13.70 7.51 -13.83
N TYR A 64 -13.34 6.54 -14.67
CA TYR A 64 -14.21 6.11 -15.76
C TYR A 64 -15.34 5.27 -15.16
N HIS A 65 -16.44 5.91 -14.80
CA HIS A 65 -17.71 5.24 -14.54
C HIS A 65 -18.73 5.76 -15.56
N GLU A 66 -19.29 4.86 -16.37
CA GLU A 66 -20.45 5.13 -17.24
C GLU A 66 -20.30 6.33 -18.22
N GLY A 67 -19.11 6.54 -18.79
CA GLY A 67 -18.92 7.50 -19.88
C GLY A 67 -18.87 8.97 -19.46
N GLN A 68 -18.95 9.29 -18.17
CA GLN A 68 -18.66 10.62 -17.65
C GLN A 68 -17.33 10.58 -16.91
N GLY A 69 -16.33 11.28 -17.45
CA GLY A 69 -15.04 11.47 -16.78
C GLY A 69 -15.22 12.40 -15.59
N ILE A 70 -15.57 11.84 -14.43
CA ILE A 70 -15.60 12.60 -13.19
C ILE A 70 -14.18 12.60 -12.63
N GLU A 71 -13.58 13.78 -12.63
CA GLU A 71 -12.28 14.03 -12.00
C GLU A 71 -12.46 13.94 -10.47
N ARG A 72 -11.76 12.99 -9.83
CA ARG A 72 -11.74 12.86 -8.37
C ARG A 72 -10.34 13.08 -7.83
N THR A 73 -10.24 13.65 -6.63
CA THR A 73 -8.98 13.69 -5.90
C THR A 73 -8.61 12.32 -5.39
N LEU A 74 -7.31 11.99 -5.40
CA LEU A 74 -6.82 10.83 -4.69
C LEU A 74 -7.20 10.95 -3.20
N PRO A 75 -7.87 9.96 -2.59
CA PRO A 75 -8.11 9.99 -1.16
C PRO A 75 -6.76 10.00 -0.44
N PHE A 76 -6.58 10.99 0.43
CA PHE A 76 -5.35 11.17 1.20
C PHE A 76 -5.63 10.92 2.68
N ASP A 77 -4.84 10.06 3.30
CA ASP A 77 -4.87 9.82 4.74
C ASP A 77 -3.70 10.56 5.39
N LEU A 78 -4.01 11.38 6.40
CA LEU A 78 -3.00 12.07 7.22
C LEU A 78 -2.22 11.12 8.13
N LEU A 79 -2.76 9.95 8.44
CA LEU A 79 -2.16 8.99 9.34
C LEU A 79 -1.16 8.11 8.57
N PRO A 80 0.14 8.19 8.86
CA PRO A 80 1.12 7.35 8.19
C PRO A 80 1.00 5.90 8.67
N ARG A 81 1.22 4.96 7.76
CA ARG A 81 1.54 3.57 8.11
C ARG A 81 3.03 3.48 8.47
N ILE A 82 3.34 3.33 9.75
CA ILE A 82 4.72 3.26 10.24
C ILE A 82 5.22 1.84 10.09
N ILE A 83 6.28 1.64 9.31
CA ILE A 83 6.97 0.36 9.17
C ILE A 83 8.32 0.49 9.90
N PRO A 84 8.55 -0.28 10.97
CA PRO A 84 9.85 -0.33 11.64
C PRO A 84 10.98 -0.75 10.68
N TYR A 85 12.20 -0.29 10.97
CA TYR A 85 13.34 -0.55 10.08
C TYR A 85 13.59 -2.05 9.90
N GLU A 86 13.49 -2.83 10.97
CA GLU A 86 13.73 -4.28 10.95
C GLU A 86 12.72 -5.02 10.07
N GLU A 87 11.47 -4.57 10.06
CA GLU A 87 10.44 -5.09 9.17
C GLU A 87 10.70 -4.64 7.73
N TRP A 88 11.04 -3.37 7.53
CA TRP A 88 11.34 -2.82 6.21
C TRP A 88 12.55 -3.49 5.54
N ASP A 89 13.59 -3.82 6.30
CA ASP A 89 14.77 -4.51 5.75
C ASP A 89 14.39 -5.88 5.14
N ILE A 90 13.53 -6.63 5.83
CA ILE A 90 13.03 -7.92 5.33
C ILE A 90 12.19 -7.72 4.08
N ILE A 91 11.25 -6.76 4.11
CA ILE A 91 10.40 -6.43 2.97
C ILE A 91 11.25 -6.02 1.76
N ASN A 92 12.22 -5.13 1.96
CA ASN A 92 13.09 -4.61 0.91
C ASN A 92 13.92 -5.73 0.26
N ARG A 93 14.55 -6.60 1.06
CA ARG A 93 15.32 -7.75 0.53
C ARG A 93 14.43 -8.71 -0.27
N GLY A 94 13.25 -9.04 0.26
CA GLY A 94 12.28 -9.90 -0.43
C GLY A 94 11.76 -9.29 -1.74
N LEU A 95 11.50 -7.98 -1.73
CA LEU A 95 11.05 -7.25 -2.91
C LEU A 95 12.12 -7.25 -4.01
N LEU A 96 13.38 -6.94 -3.66
CA LEU A 96 14.50 -6.95 -4.61
C LEU A 96 14.69 -8.33 -5.23
N GLN A 97 14.70 -9.38 -4.41
CA GLN A 97 14.80 -10.76 -4.89
C GLN A 97 13.67 -11.09 -5.88
N ARG A 98 12.42 -10.76 -5.52
CA ARG A 98 11.25 -11.10 -6.32
C ARG A 98 11.21 -10.34 -7.64
N VAL A 99 11.55 -9.04 -7.64
CA VAL A 99 11.62 -8.23 -8.86
C VAL A 99 12.67 -8.79 -9.82
N PHE A 100 13.85 -9.17 -9.29
CA PHE A 100 14.90 -9.79 -10.11
C PHE A 100 14.40 -11.10 -10.76
N ALA A 101 13.79 -11.99 -9.96
CA ALA A 101 13.26 -13.25 -10.47
C ALA A 101 12.17 -13.05 -11.53
N ILE A 102 11.25 -12.09 -11.32
CA ILE A 102 10.20 -11.78 -12.29
C ILE A 102 10.79 -11.26 -13.61
N ASN A 103 11.76 -10.34 -13.54
CA ASN A 103 12.42 -9.81 -14.74
C ASN A 103 13.17 -10.90 -15.51
N ALA A 104 13.93 -11.74 -14.81
CA ALA A 104 14.62 -12.87 -15.43
C ALA A 104 13.66 -13.89 -16.04
N PHE A 105 12.53 -14.16 -15.37
CA PHE A 105 11.49 -15.04 -15.89
C PHE A 105 10.85 -14.48 -17.16
N LEU A 106 10.49 -13.20 -17.17
CA LEU A 106 9.92 -12.55 -18.35
C LEU A 106 10.91 -12.57 -19.53
N ASP A 107 12.18 -12.21 -19.29
CA ASP A 107 13.22 -12.27 -20.31
C ASP A 107 13.38 -13.69 -20.87
N ASP A 108 13.43 -14.71 -20.02
CA ASP A 108 13.58 -16.09 -20.46
C ASP A 108 12.37 -16.58 -21.27
N VAL A 109 11.14 -16.33 -20.79
CA VAL A 109 9.89 -16.73 -21.45
C VAL A 109 9.75 -16.15 -22.85
N TYR A 110 10.20 -14.91 -23.08
CA TYR A 110 10.15 -14.29 -24.40
C TYR A 110 11.36 -14.60 -25.29
N ASN A 111 12.43 -15.18 -24.73
CA ASN A 111 13.65 -15.50 -25.47
C ASN A 111 13.98 -17.01 -25.45
N LYS A 112 14.88 -17.43 -24.56
CA LYS A 112 15.49 -18.77 -24.59
C LYS A 112 14.55 -19.86 -24.11
N LYS A 113 13.50 -19.52 -23.37
CA LYS A 113 12.46 -20.40 -22.82
C LYS A 113 13.04 -21.57 -22.02
N LEU A 114 14.13 -21.34 -21.30
CA LEU A 114 14.81 -22.37 -20.51
C LEU A 114 13.91 -22.91 -19.41
N VAL A 115 13.22 -22.04 -18.66
CA VAL A 115 12.28 -22.41 -17.59
C VAL A 115 11.16 -23.34 -18.06
N LEU A 116 10.78 -23.22 -19.34
CA LEU A 116 9.77 -24.08 -19.99
C LEU A 116 10.39 -25.38 -20.51
N LYS A 117 11.57 -25.30 -21.15
CA LYS A 117 12.33 -26.46 -21.64
C LYS A 117 12.73 -27.40 -20.50
N ASP A 118 13.13 -26.82 -19.38
CA ASP A 118 13.53 -27.51 -18.15
C ASP A 118 12.30 -27.96 -17.32
N LYS A 119 11.09 -27.63 -17.77
CA LYS A 119 9.81 -28.02 -17.15
C LYS A 119 9.62 -27.55 -15.70
N VAL A 120 10.33 -26.50 -15.29
CA VAL A 120 10.12 -25.84 -14.00
C VAL A 120 8.76 -25.14 -13.97
N VAL A 121 8.36 -24.54 -15.10
CA VAL A 121 7.03 -23.98 -15.31
C VAL A 121 6.37 -24.66 -16.51
N PRO A 122 5.15 -25.19 -16.38
CA PRO A 122 4.40 -25.74 -17.50
C PRO A 122 4.15 -24.69 -18.59
N LYS A 123 4.45 -25.07 -19.83
CA LYS A 123 4.33 -24.19 -21.00
C LYS A 123 2.91 -23.69 -21.21
N GLU A 124 1.93 -24.55 -20.95
CA GLU A 124 0.51 -24.28 -21.13
C GLU A 124 0.04 -23.14 -20.22
N ILE A 125 0.58 -23.03 -19.00
CA ILE A 125 0.24 -21.94 -18.05
C ILE A 125 0.67 -20.58 -18.61
N VAL A 126 1.83 -20.53 -19.26
CA VAL A 126 2.35 -19.28 -19.80
C VAL A 126 1.64 -18.91 -21.10
N GLU A 127 1.52 -19.85 -22.06
CA GLU A 127 1.01 -19.55 -23.40
C GLU A 127 -0.51 -19.39 -23.48
N SER A 128 -1.25 -19.84 -22.46
CA SER A 128 -2.69 -19.59 -22.32
C SER A 128 -3.02 -18.29 -21.58
N SER A 129 -2.02 -17.62 -20.99
CA SER A 129 -2.23 -16.38 -20.26
C SER A 129 -2.68 -15.25 -21.20
N PRO A 130 -3.75 -14.49 -20.87
CA PRO A 130 -4.17 -13.32 -21.65
C PRO A 130 -3.08 -12.24 -21.76
N GLY A 131 -2.16 -12.19 -20.79
CA GLY A 131 -1.06 -11.23 -20.76
C GLY A 131 0.18 -11.66 -21.53
N TYR A 132 0.20 -12.87 -22.10
CA TYR A 132 1.33 -13.34 -22.89
C TYR A 132 1.20 -12.89 -24.34
N LEU A 133 2.16 -12.07 -24.79
CA LEU A 133 2.18 -11.56 -26.16
C LEU A 133 2.89 -12.53 -27.09
N ARG A 134 2.17 -13.03 -28.10
CA ARG A 134 2.76 -13.91 -29.12
C ARG A 134 3.51 -13.05 -30.14
N ALA A 135 4.75 -13.43 -30.44
CA ALA A 135 5.52 -12.88 -31.55
C ALA A 135 5.08 -13.47 -32.88
#